data_AF-U1S6A9-F1
#
_entry.id   AF-U1S6A9-F1
#
_cell.length_a   1.000
_cell.length_b   1.000
_cell.length_c   1.000
_cell.angle_alpha   90.00
_cell.angle_beta   90.00
_cell.angle_gamma   90.00
#
_symmetry.space_group_name_H-M   'P 1'
#
loop_
_entity.id
_entity.type
_entity.pdbx_description
1 polymer ?
#
loop_
_entity_poly.entity_id
_entity_poly.type
_entity_poly.pdbx_seq_one_letter_code
_entity_poly.pdbx_strand_id
1 'polypeptide(L)'
;MTDEPYAPLPTVAGGFSTVLSDPPWRFQNRTGKVAPEHKRLGRYGTMPLDAIKDLPVADVAAPNAHLYLWVPNALLPEGLDVMTAWGFRYVSNIVWAKRRKDGGPDGRGVGFYFRNVTELLLFGVRGKMRTLAPGRRQVNMIETRKREHSRKPDEQYELIEACSPGPYLEMFARYPRPGWSVWGNEADESIEPQGRVYSGYAGGQIERPLTALPTLESHQRLPHDSELAVSAQLRRQYEEGASISDLAAQHGYSIARVRRYLALANTPLRQRGARPQAASTGD
;
A
#
# COMPACT_ATOMS: atom_id res chain seq x y z
N MET A 1 -18.54 -18.48 32.89
CA MET A 1 -18.26 -17.19 32.21
C MET A 1 -17.29 -17.50 31.11
N THR A 2 -17.75 -17.50 29.87
CA THR A 2 -16.89 -17.69 28.70
C THR A 2 -15.96 -16.48 28.61
N ASP A 3 -14.65 -16.71 28.70
CA ASP A 3 -13.62 -15.71 28.44
C ASP A 3 -13.70 -15.33 26.95
N GLU A 4 -14.62 -14.43 26.59
CA GLU A 4 -14.58 -13.80 25.28
C GLU A 4 -13.49 -12.74 25.28
N PRO A 5 -12.44 -12.87 24.44
CA PRO A 5 -11.28 -11.99 24.50
C PRO A 5 -11.54 -10.57 23.97
N TYR A 6 -12.77 -10.26 23.54
CA TYR A 6 -13.16 -8.96 23.00
C TYR A 6 -14.55 -8.56 23.52
N ALA A 7 -14.75 -7.25 23.69
CA ALA A 7 -16.07 -6.70 23.95
C ALA A 7 -17.03 -6.98 22.77
N PRO A 8 -18.36 -6.97 22.99
CA PRO A 8 -19.33 -7.02 21.91
C PRO A 8 -19.07 -5.92 20.87
N LEU A 9 -19.38 -6.19 19.60
CA LEU A 9 -19.31 -5.17 18.55
C LEU A 9 -20.31 -4.04 18.84
N PRO A 10 -19.93 -2.77 18.59
CA PRO A 10 -20.86 -1.66 18.75
C PRO A 10 -22.03 -1.78 17.78
N THR A 11 -23.13 -1.09 18.07
CA THR A 11 -24.34 -1.08 17.23
C THR A 11 -24.80 0.34 16.96
N VAL A 12 -25.38 0.57 15.79
CA VAL A 12 -26.04 1.83 15.41
C VAL A 12 -27.40 1.54 14.78
N ALA A 13 -28.33 2.50 14.85
CA ALA A 13 -29.64 2.36 14.22
C ALA A 13 -29.48 2.11 12.71
N GLY A 14 -30.04 1.00 12.22
CA GLY A 14 -29.96 0.58 10.82
C GLY A 14 -28.66 -0.14 10.42
N GLY A 15 -27.70 -0.29 11.34
CA GLY A 15 -26.41 -0.94 11.11
C GLY A 15 -25.37 -0.07 10.40
N PHE A 16 -24.12 -0.54 10.40
CA PHE A 16 -23.02 0.15 9.73
C PHE A 16 -23.06 -0.04 8.22
N SER A 17 -23.09 1.07 7.48
CA SER A 17 -23.04 1.06 6.01
C SER A 17 -21.63 0.75 5.49
N THR A 18 -20.60 0.98 6.30
CA THR A 18 -19.20 0.72 5.92
C THR A 18 -18.42 0.15 7.10
N VAL A 19 -17.74 -0.97 6.87
CA VAL A 19 -16.85 -1.63 7.83
C VAL A 19 -15.42 -1.62 7.27
N LEU A 20 -14.45 -1.19 8.07
CA LEU A 20 -13.02 -1.38 7.85
C LEU A 20 -12.50 -2.36 8.91
N SER A 21 -11.69 -3.33 8.52
CA SER A 21 -11.14 -4.32 9.45
C SER A 21 -9.70 -4.70 9.08
N ASP A 22 -8.83 -4.77 10.08
CA ASP A 22 -7.47 -5.32 10.00
C ASP A 22 -7.29 -6.45 11.03
N PRO A 23 -7.84 -7.65 10.78
CA PRO A 23 -7.81 -8.73 11.76
C PRO A 23 -6.38 -9.13 12.13
N PRO A 24 -6.15 -9.60 13.36
CA PRO A 24 -4.84 -10.05 13.82
C PRO A 24 -4.55 -11.46 13.28
N TRP A 25 -4.36 -11.58 11.96
CA TRP A 25 -4.23 -12.85 11.25
C TRP A 25 -3.15 -13.77 11.85
N ARG A 26 -3.54 -15.01 12.18
CA ARG A 26 -2.59 -16.06 12.54
C ARG A 26 -2.08 -16.79 11.30
N PHE A 27 -0.77 -16.74 11.08
CA PHE A 27 -0.12 -17.53 10.04
C PHE A 27 0.07 -18.97 10.51
N GLN A 28 -0.31 -19.94 9.70
CA GLN A 28 0.06 -21.34 9.92
C GLN A 28 1.54 -21.52 9.55
N ASN A 29 2.41 -21.71 10.55
CA ASN A 29 3.83 -21.96 10.30
C ASN A 29 4.02 -23.30 9.58
N ARG A 30 4.24 -23.29 8.27
CA ARG A 30 4.56 -24.52 7.52
C ARG A 30 6.05 -24.84 7.41
N THR A 31 6.94 -23.92 7.78
CA THR A 31 8.40 -24.17 7.78
C THR A 31 9.08 -23.26 8.79
N GLY A 32 9.86 -23.84 9.71
CA GLY A 32 10.46 -23.22 10.92
C GLY A 32 11.45 -22.05 10.73
N LYS A 33 11.16 -21.07 9.88
CA LYS A 33 11.84 -19.76 9.86
C LYS A 33 10.81 -18.63 9.92
N VAL A 34 10.63 -18.14 11.13
CA VAL A 34 10.00 -16.86 11.53
C VAL A 34 8.50 -16.78 11.32
N ALA A 35 7.78 -17.46 12.22
CA ALA A 35 6.46 -17.04 12.66
C ALA A 35 6.51 -15.58 13.17
N PRO A 36 5.42 -14.80 13.06
CA PRO A 36 5.26 -13.56 13.84
C PRO A 36 5.48 -13.78 15.35
N GLU A 37 5.30 -15.02 15.80
CA GLU A 37 5.47 -15.51 17.17
C GLU A 37 6.94 -15.77 17.57
N HIS A 38 7.91 -15.63 16.65
CA HIS A 38 9.32 -15.70 17.01
C HIS A 38 9.69 -14.54 17.94
N LYS A 39 10.24 -14.91 19.10
CA LYS A 39 10.67 -14.14 20.29
C LYS A 39 11.41 -12.80 20.09
N ARG A 40 11.58 -12.28 18.88
CA ARG A 40 12.19 -10.98 18.55
C ARG A 40 11.18 -9.87 18.19
N LEU A 41 9.92 -10.21 17.92
CA LEU A 41 8.83 -9.24 17.70
C LEU A 41 7.88 -9.33 18.91
N GLY A 42 7.56 -8.20 19.53
CA GLY A 42 6.61 -8.14 20.66
C GLY A 42 5.33 -8.89 20.30
N ARG A 43 4.81 -9.69 21.25
CA ARG A 43 3.64 -10.56 21.06
C ARG A 43 2.38 -9.72 20.86
N TYR A 44 2.07 -9.31 19.64
CA TYR A 44 0.69 -8.99 19.29
C TYR A 44 -0.10 -10.30 19.26
N GLY A 45 -1.21 -10.37 19.98
CA GLY A 45 -2.07 -11.56 19.98
C GLY A 45 -2.61 -11.79 18.57
N THR A 46 -2.49 -13.03 18.06
CA THR A 46 -3.09 -13.42 16.78
C THR A 46 -4.38 -14.21 17.02
N MET A 47 -5.34 -14.05 16.12
CA MET A 47 -6.62 -14.75 16.15
C MET A 47 -6.63 -15.89 15.12
N PRO A 48 -7.09 -17.11 15.50
CA PRO A 48 -7.33 -18.20 14.54
C PRO A 48 -8.34 -17.77 13.47
N LEU A 49 -8.23 -18.35 12.26
CA LEU A 49 -9.14 -18.04 11.16
C LEU A 49 -10.61 -18.23 11.53
N ASP A 50 -10.96 -19.35 12.16
CA ASP A 50 -12.35 -19.64 12.51
C ASP A 50 -12.89 -18.60 13.52
N ALA A 51 -12.09 -18.19 14.50
CA ALA A 51 -12.48 -17.12 15.42
C ALA A 51 -12.67 -15.75 14.72
N ILE A 52 -11.91 -15.45 13.65
CA ILE A 52 -12.15 -14.25 12.83
C ILE A 52 -13.49 -14.38 12.10
N LYS A 53 -13.77 -15.54 11.51
CA LYS A 53 -15.00 -15.82 10.77
C LYS A 53 -16.25 -15.77 11.67
N ASP A 54 -16.11 -16.22 12.92
CA ASP A 54 -17.20 -16.29 13.90
C ASP A 54 -17.61 -14.92 14.48
N LEU A 55 -16.86 -13.84 14.18
CA LEU A 55 -17.26 -12.50 14.61
C LEU A 55 -18.62 -12.11 14.00
N PRO A 56 -19.56 -11.57 14.81
CA PRO A 56 -20.94 -11.29 14.39
C PRO A 56 -21.05 -9.99 13.57
N VAL A 57 -20.16 -9.79 12.58
CA VAL A 57 -20.12 -8.58 11.74
C VAL A 57 -21.42 -8.43 10.94
N ALA A 58 -22.02 -9.55 10.55
CA ALA A 58 -23.31 -9.58 9.84
C ALA A 58 -24.46 -8.96 10.64
N ASP A 59 -24.38 -8.98 11.97
CA ASP A 59 -25.45 -8.51 12.87
C ASP A 59 -25.38 -7.00 13.10
N VAL A 60 -24.19 -6.41 12.95
CA VAL A 60 -23.95 -4.97 13.13
C VAL A 60 -23.89 -4.21 11.80
N ALA A 61 -23.74 -4.91 10.67
CA ALA A 61 -23.72 -4.31 9.34
C ALA A 61 -25.14 -4.02 8.80
N ALA A 62 -25.28 -2.92 8.07
CA ALA A 62 -26.52 -2.60 7.37
C ALA A 62 -26.85 -3.63 6.27
N PRO A 63 -28.12 -3.80 5.86
CA PRO A 63 -28.49 -4.72 4.77
C PRO A 63 -27.77 -4.47 3.45
N ASN A 64 -27.46 -3.20 3.17
CA ASN A 64 -26.58 -2.78 2.08
C ASN A 64 -25.35 -2.12 2.72
N ALA A 65 -24.19 -2.75 2.59
CA ALA A 65 -22.97 -2.27 3.24
C ALA A 65 -21.71 -2.58 2.41
N HIS A 66 -20.67 -1.81 2.66
CA HIS A 66 -19.32 -2.05 2.16
C HIS A 66 -18.42 -2.64 3.25
N LEU A 67 -17.53 -3.54 2.84
CA LEU A 67 -16.45 -4.06 3.66
C LEU A 67 -15.11 -3.76 3.01
N TYR A 68 -14.20 -3.19 3.80
CA TYR A 68 -12.78 -3.01 3.50
C TYR A 68 -11.99 -3.90 4.46
N LEU A 69 -11.42 -4.99 3.94
CA LEU A 69 -10.72 -6.00 4.75
C LEU A 69 -9.23 -6.04 4.39
N TRP A 70 -8.35 -5.68 5.32
CA TRP A 70 -6.91 -5.86 5.15
C TRP A 70 -6.53 -7.32 5.24
N VAL A 71 -5.82 -7.81 4.22
CA VAL A 71 -5.41 -9.20 4.12
C VAL A 71 -3.94 -9.29 3.67
N PRO A 72 -3.08 -9.99 4.43
CA PRO A 72 -1.74 -10.30 3.97
C PRO A 72 -1.77 -11.10 2.67
N ASN A 73 -0.86 -10.84 1.73
CA ASN A 73 -0.86 -11.50 0.42
C ASN A 73 -0.92 -13.04 0.49
N ALA A 74 -0.30 -13.63 1.51
CA ALA A 74 -0.26 -15.09 1.68
C ALA A 74 -1.57 -15.69 2.21
N LEU A 75 -2.49 -14.87 2.72
CA LEU A 75 -3.75 -15.27 3.32
C LEU A 75 -4.97 -14.79 2.49
N LEU A 76 -4.75 -14.51 1.20
CA LEU A 76 -5.82 -14.06 0.31
C LEU A 76 -7.01 -15.04 0.28
N PRO A 77 -6.82 -16.37 0.16
CA PRO A 77 -7.94 -17.32 0.23
C PRO A 77 -8.73 -17.20 1.53
N GLU A 78 -8.05 -17.16 2.67
CA GLU A 78 -8.65 -17.02 4.00
C GLU A 78 -9.40 -15.67 4.16
N GLY A 79 -8.87 -14.61 3.56
CA GLY A 79 -9.55 -13.32 3.49
C GLY A 79 -10.89 -13.40 2.76
N LEU A 80 -10.95 -14.12 1.64
CA LEU A 80 -12.20 -14.33 0.90
C LEU A 80 -13.20 -15.20 1.69
N ASP A 81 -12.72 -16.18 2.45
CA ASP A 81 -13.54 -16.98 3.35
C ASP A 81 -14.15 -16.13 4.47
N VAL A 82 -13.37 -15.21 5.05
CA VAL A 82 -13.85 -14.25 6.07
C VAL A 82 -14.92 -13.33 5.50
N MET A 83 -14.70 -12.75 4.31
CA MET A 83 -15.72 -11.92 3.66
C MET A 83 -17.03 -12.69 3.47
N THR A 84 -16.93 -13.95 3.02
CA THR A 84 -18.08 -14.84 2.84
C THR A 84 -18.80 -15.10 4.16
N ALA A 85 -18.06 -15.45 5.22
CA ALA A 85 -18.60 -15.71 6.55
C ALA A 85 -19.35 -14.50 7.13
N TRP A 86 -18.84 -13.29 6.91
CA TRP A 86 -19.48 -12.05 7.34
C TRP A 86 -20.63 -11.60 6.43
N GLY A 87 -20.91 -12.33 5.35
CA GLY A 87 -22.01 -12.04 4.42
C GLY A 87 -21.70 -10.96 3.38
N PHE A 88 -20.42 -10.77 3.04
CA PHE A 88 -19.97 -9.84 2.00
C PHE A 88 -19.44 -10.60 0.79
N ARG A 89 -19.93 -10.23 -0.40
CA ARG A 89 -19.39 -10.74 -1.66
C ARG A 89 -18.16 -9.91 -2.06
N TYR A 90 -17.04 -10.56 -2.36
CA TYR A 90 -15.88 -9.89 -2.95
C TYR A 90 -16.24 -9.24 -4.30
N VAL A 91 -15.75 -8.01 -4.52
CA VAL A 91 -15.97 -7.24 -5.75
C VAL A 91 -14.65 -6.87 -6.41
N SER A 92 -13.73 -6.29 -5.65
CA SER A 92 -12.41 -5.85 -6.14
C SER A 92 -11.47 -5.68 -4.94
N ASN A 93 -10.25 -5.22 -5.16
CA ASN A 93 -9.30 -4.88 -4.10
C ASN A 93 -8.57 -3.58 -4.42
N ILE A 94 -8.09 -2.92 -3.38
CA ILE A 94 -7.13 -1.82 -3.44
C ILE A 94 -5.78 -2.38 -3.01
N VAL A 95 -4.74 -2.11 -3.79
CA VAL A 95 -3.38 -2.53 -3.48
C VAL A 95 -2.67 -1.40 -2.74
N TRP A 96 -2.12 -1.67 -1.56
CA TRP A 96 -1.15 -0.77 -0.95
C TRP A 96 0.25 -1.12 -1.43
N ALA A 97 0.81 -0.32 -2.32
CA ALA A 97 2.21 -0.41 -2.72
C ALA A 97 3.10 0.36 -1.74
N LYS A 98 3.97 -0.37 -1.05
CA LYS A 98 4.95 0.20 -0.13
C LYS A 98 6.13 0.70 -0.94
N ARG A 99 6.38 1.99 -0.86
CA ARG A 99 7.43 2.66 -1.63
C ARG A 99 8.61 3.05 -0.74
N ARG A 100 9.78 3.11 -1.35
CA ARG A 100 10.96 3.81 -0.82
C ARG A 100 10.85 5.30 -1.09
N LYS A 101 11.83 6.07 -0.62
CA LYS A 101 11.89 7.52 -0.86
C LYS A 101 11.95 7.84 -2.36
N ASP A 102 12.71 7.06 -3.13
CA ASP A 102 12.90 7.15 -4.59
C ASP A 102 11.68 6.70 -5.43
N GLY A 103 10.56 6.33 -4.80
CA GLY A 103 9.38 5.79 -5.48
C GLY A 103 9.49 4.34 -5.94
N GLY A 104 10.65 3.68 -5.75
CA GLY A 104 10.81 2.26 -6.00
C GLY A 104 10.07 1.39 -4.95
N PRO A 105 9.89 0.09 -5.21
CA PRO A 105 9.27 -0.83 -4.24
C PRO A 105 10.11 -0.99 -2.96
N ASP A 106 9.43 -1.09 -1.81
CA ASP A 106 10.03 -1.32 -0.49
C ASP A 106 10.64 -2.73 -0.40
N GLY A 107 11.89 -2.90 -0.85
CA GLY A 107 12.59 -4.19 -0.94
C GLY A 107 12.86 -4.92 0.39
N ARG A 108 12.34 -4.40 1.51
CA ARG A 108 12.50 -4.91 2.87
C ARG A 108 11.38 -5.87 3.30
N GLY A 109 10.42 -6.15 2.41
CA GLY A 109 9.33 -7.10 2.66
C GLY A 109 9.83 -8.50 3.04
N VAL A 110 9.15 -9.14 4.00
CA VAL A 110 9.38 -10.56 4.32
C VAL A 110 8.48 -11.43 3.43
N GLY A 111 9.01 -12.56 2.94
CA GLY A 111 8.27 -13.54 2.16
C GLY A 111 9.18 -14.65 1.65
N PHE A 112 8.65 -15.86 1.49
CA PHE A 112 9.42 -17.05 1.11
C PHE A 112 9.69 -17.12 -0.40
N TYR A 113 8.70 -16.77 -1.22
CA TYR A 113 8.80 -16.79 -2.68
C TYR A 113 9.13 -15.42 -3.27
N PHE A 114 8.47 -14.38 -2.76
CA PHE A 114 8.66 -13.00 -3.21
C PHE A 114 8.81 -12.05 -2.02
N ARG A 115 9.50 -10.92 -2.23
CA ARG A 115 9.55 -9.83 -1.26
C ARG A 115 8.21 -9.11 -1.26
N ASN A 116 7.47 -9.18 -0.15
CA ASN A 116 6.17 -8.53 -0.02
C ASN A 116 6.33 -7.01 0.10
N VAL A 117 6.23 -6.33 -1.04
CA VAL A 117 6.23 -4.86 -1.16
C VAL A 117 4.81 -4.29 -1.29
N THR A 118 3.80 -5.16 -1.21
CA THR A 118 2.39 -4.81 -1.26
C THR A 118 1.61 -5.45 -0.12
N GLU A 119 0.46 -4.88 0.21
CA GLU A 119 -0.63 -5.53 0.97
C GLU A 119 -1.96 -5.26 0.26
N LEU A 120 -2.97 -6.12 0.49
CA LEU A 120 -4.28 -6.00 -0.13
C LEU A 120 -5.31 -5.49 0.86
N LEU A 121 -6.11 -4.51 0.42
CA LEU A 121 -7.36 -4.11 1.05
C LEU A 121 -8.50 -4.63 0.17
N LEU A 122 -9.10 -5.74 0.56
CA LEU A 122 -10.22 -6.33 -0.19
C LEU A 122 -11.46 -5.46 -0.03
N PHE A 123 -12.21 -5.29 -1.12
CA PHE A 123 -13.47 -4.56 -1.14
C PHE A 123 -14.63 -5.52 -1.40
N GLY A 124 -15.55 -5.57 -0.45
CA GLY A 124 -16.74 -6.41 -0.47
C GLY A 124 -18.04 -5.62 -0.38
N VAL A 125 -19.11 -6.21 -0.90
CA VAL A 125 -20.46 -5.63 -0.86
C VAL A 125 -21.42 -6.64 -0.25
N ARG A 126 -22.20 -6.18 0.73
CA ARG A 126 -23.42 -6.84 1.23
C ARG A 126 -24.63 -6.20 0.54
N GLY A 127 -25.59 -7.02 0.14
CA GLY A 127 -26.78 -6.55 -0.59
C GLY A 127 -26.44 -6.01 -1.98
N LYS A 128 -27.09 -4.90 -2.37
CA LYS A 128 -26.93 -4.24 -3.68
C LYS A 128 -26.53 -2.78 -3.49
N MET A 129 -25.23 -2.56 -3.30
CA MET A 129 -24.67 -1.23 -3.07
C MET A 129 -23.57 -0.92 -4.09
N ARG A 130 -23.56 0.32 -4.59
CA ARG A 130 -22.44 0.88 -5.36
C ARG A 130 -21.70 1.90 -4.50
N THR A 131 -20.42 2.09 -4.80
CA THR A 131 -19.65 3.21 -4.28
C THR A 131 -20.33 4.55 -4.61
N LEU A 132 -20.08 5.55 -3.78
CA LEU A 132 -20.43 6.94 -4.04
C LEU A 132 -19.72 7.45 -5.31
N ALA A 133 -20.13 8.62 -5.78
CA ALA A 133 -19.62 9.18 -7.04
C ALA A 133 -18.08 9.25 -7.15
N PRO A 134 -17.33 9.58 -6.09
CA PRO A 134 -15.87 9.56 -6.12
C PRO A 134 -15.26 8.19 -6.45
N GLY A 135 -15.89 7.09 -6.05
CA GLY A 135 -15.40 5.74 -6.30
C GLY A 135 -15.28 5.37 -7.79
N ARG A 136 -16.01 6.07 -8.67
CA ARG A 136 -15.96 5.82 -10.13
C ARG A 136 -14.64 6.25 -10.78
N ARG A 137 -13.90 7.15 -10.13
CA ARG A 137 -12.59 7.67 -10.57
C ARG A 137 -11.45 7.29 -9.63
N GLN A 138 -11.76 6.58 -8.54
CA GLN A 138 -10.77 6.12 -7.59
C GLN A 138 -9.97 4.98 -8.22
N VAL A 139 -8.66 5.15 -8.31
CA VAL A 139 -7.75 4.06 -8.70
C VAL A 139 -7.61 3.09 -7.54
N ASN A 140 -7.42 1.82 -7.86
CA ASN A 140 -7.33 0.75 -6.87
C ASN A 140 -5.90 0.58 -6.31
N MET A 141 -5.23 1.69 -6.03
CA MET A 141 -3.85 1.72 -5.53
C MET A 141 -3.67 2.84 -4.50
N ILE A 142 -3.03 2.50 -3.39
CA ILE A 142 -2.48 3.45 -2.42
C ILE A 142 -0.97 3.29 -2.46
N GLU A 143 -0.23 4.38 -2.66
CA GLU A 143 1.24 4.36 -2.66
C GLU A 143 1.77 5.23 -1.53
N THR A 144 2.43 4.62 -0.56
CA THR A 144 3.00 5.36 0.58
C THR A 144 4.33 4.77 1.01
N ARG A 145 5.15 5.56 1.69
CA ARG A 145 6.33 5.06 2.37
C ARG A 145 5.91 4.23 3.58
N LYS A 146 6.50 3.05 3.73
CA LYS A 146 6.25 2.18 4.89
C LYS A 146 6.59 2.91 6.19
N ARG A 147 5.63 2.91 7.12
CA ARG A 147 5.78 3.45 8.48
C ARG A 147 6.09 2.34 9.47
N GLU A 148 5.88 2.55 10.77
CA GLU A 148 6.12 1.52 11.79
C GLU A 148 5.44 0.17 11.48
N HIS A 149 5.98 -0.88 12.10
CA HIS A 149 5.60 -2.25 11.79
C HIS A 149 4.08 -2.45 11.92
N SER A 150 3.46 -3.01 10.88
CA SER A 150 2.03 -3.30 10.82
C SER A 150 1.08 -2.10 10.78
N ARG A 151 1.57 -0.85 10.71
CA ARG A 151 0.70 0.33 10.53
C ARG A 151 0.24 0.46 9.08
N LYS A 152 -1.07 0.47 8.86
CA LYS A 152 -1.73 0.70 7.57
C LYS A 152 -1.68 2.19 7.17
N PRO A 153 -1.80 2.54 5.87
CA PRO A 153 -1.73 3.93 5.42
C PRO A 153 -2.95 4.73 5.87
N ASP A 154 -2.77 5.90 6.48
CA ASP A 154 -3.86 6.80 6.88
C ASP A 154 -4.69 7.26 5.66
N GLU A 155 -4.10 7.25 4.46
CA GLU A 155 -4.74 7.54 3.18
C GLU A 155 -5.95 6.65 2.90
N GLN A 156 -6.07 5.50 3.58
CA GLN A 156 -7.25 4.64 3.50
C GLN A 156 -8.53 5.35 3.96
N TYR A 157 -8.46 6.23 4.99
CA TYR A 157 -9.65 6.82 5.59
C TYR A 157 -10.31 7.80 4.63
N GLU A 158 -9.54 8.74 4.05
CA GLU A 158 -10.04 9.70 3.07
C GLU A 158 -10.60 8.98 1.84
N LEU A 159 -9.93 7.91 1.37
CA LEU A 159 -10.43 7.09 0.28
C LEU A 159 -11.79 6.48 0.62
N ILE A 160 -11.91 5.84 1.78
CA ILE A 160 -13.13 5.13 2.19
C ILE A 160 -14.27 6.13 2.39
N GLU A 161 -14.04 7.22 3.13
CA GLU A 161 -15.02 8.27 3.42
C GLU A 161 -15.52 8.97 2.15
N ALA A 162 -14.66 9.12 1.12
CA ALA A 162 -15.07 9.65 -0.18
C ALA A 162 -15.88 8.64 -1.01
N CYS A 163 -15.56 7.34 -0.91
CA CYS A 163 -16.10 6.31 -1.79
C CYS A 163 -17.31 5.57 -1.21
N SER A 164 -17.54 5.63 0.10
CA SER A 164 -18.56 4.85 0.80
C SER A 164 -19.27 5.69 1.85
N PRO A 165 -20.58 5.49 2.08
CA PRO A 165 -21.29 6.25 3.09
C PRO A 165 -21.08 5.65 4.49
N GLY A 166 -21.20 6.50 5.51
CA GLY A 166 -21.34 6.06 6.90
C GLY A 166 -22.74 5.51 7.21
N PRO A 167 -23.00 5.12 8.47
CA PRO A 167 -22.06 5.15 9.59
C PRO A 167 -20.91 4.15 9.41
N TYR A 168 -19.75 4.48 9.99
CA TYR A 168 -18.49 3.74 9.81
C TYR A 168 -18.10 2.95 11.07
N LEU A 169 -17.64 1.71 10.89
CA LEU A 169 -17.04 0.87 11.91
C LEU A 169 -15.60 0.52 11.53
N GLU A 170 -14.64 0.75 12.42
CA GLU A 170 -13.28 0.23 12.33
C GLU A 170 -13.07 -0.86 13.37
N MET A 171 -12.80 -2.09 12.91
CA MET A 171 -12.51 -3.25 13.73
C MET A 171 -11.00 -3.46 13.86
N PHE A 172 -10.58 -3.89 15.05
CA PHE A 172 -9.19 -4.02 15.46
C PHE A 172 -8.41 -2.71 15.39
N ALA A 173 -9.11 -1.59 15.63
CA ALA A 173 -8.52 -0.26 15.66
C ALA A 173 -7.48 -0.16 16.79
N ARG A 174 -6.38 0.55 16.52
CA ARG A 174 -5.34 0.88 17.52
C ARG A 174 -5.44 2.30 18.06
N TYR A 175 -6.21 3.15 17.38
CA TYR A 175 -6.36 4.56 17.70
C TYR A 175 -7.82 4.96 17.46
N PRO A 176 -8.36 5.91 18.25
CA PRO A 176 -9.64 6.52 17.94
C PRO A 176 -9.55 7.27 16.60
N ARG A 177 -10.66 7.26 15.85
CA ARG A 177 -10.80 8.00 14.60
C ARG A 177 -12.10 8.82 14.65
N PRO A 178 -12.02 10.16 14.61
CA PRO A 178 -13.21 11.00 14.61
C PRO A 178 -14.19 10.61 13.49
N GLY A 179 -15.47 10.48 13.83
CA GLY A 179 -16.52 10.06 12.90
C GLY A 179 -16.63 8.55 12.67
N TRP A 180 -15.78 7.73 13.32
CA TRP A 180 -15.84 6.27 13.26
C TRP A 180 -16.19 5.68 14.62
N SER A 181 -17.00 4.62 14.60
CA SER A 181 -17.08 3.70 15.74
C SER A 181 -15.86 2.79 15.69
N VAL A 182 -15.08 2.76 16.75
CA VAL A 182 -13.86 1.94 16.83
C VAL A 182 -14.06 0.77 17.78
N TRP A 183 -13.51 -0.39 17.41
CA TRP A 183 -13.54 -1.60 18.21
C TRP A 183 -12.16 -2.25 18.19
N GLY A 184 -11.54 -2.46 19.34
CA GLY A 184 -10.21 -3.07 19.44
C GLY A 184 -9.67 -3.02 20.87
N ASN A 185 -8.75 -3.92 21.20
CA ASN A 185 -8.19 -4.04 22.56
C ASN A 185 -7.30 -2.84 22.97
N GLU A 186 -6.90 -2.01 22.00
CA GLU A 186 -6.11 -0.79 22.20
C GLU A 186 -6.90 0.49 21.83
N ALA A 187 -8.22 0.39 21.62
CA ALA A 187 -9.02 1.48 21.07
C ALA A 187 -9.49 2.53 22.12
N ASP A 188 -9.14 2.34 23.40
CA ASP A 188 -9.42 3.30 24.47
C ASP A 188 -8.40 4.45 24.42
N GLU A 189 -8.88 5.71 24.54
CA GLU A 189 -8.05 6.92 24.52
C GLU A 189 -6.95 6.92 25.60
N SER A 190 -7.12 6.13 26.66
CA SER A 190 -6.18 6.02 27.78
C SER A 190 -5.05 5.01 27.57
N ILE A 191 -5.09 4.21 26.52
CA ILE A 191 -4.09 3.15 26.26
C ILE A 191 -3.03 3.69 25.30
N GLU A 192 -1.75 3.74 25.74
CA GLU A 192 -0.64 3.94 24.81
C GLU A 192 -0.48 2.70 23.91
N PRO A 193 -0.70 2.81 22.60
CA PRO A 193 -0.65 1.66 21.71
C PRO A 193 0.78 1.13 21.57
N GLN A 194 0.91 -0.20 21.49
CA GLN A 194 2.22 -0.82 21.36
C GLN A 194 2.79 -0.56 19.97
N GLY A 195 3.97 0.07 19.90
CA GLY A 195 4.68 0.30 18.64
C GLY A 195 5.87 1.24 18.85
N ARG A 196 7.09 0.70 18.95
CA ARG A 196 8.29 1.52 19.12
C ARG A 196 8.60 2.25 17.81
N VAL A 197 8.59 3.58 17.82
CA VAL A 197 9.06 4.39 16.69
C VAL A 197 10.57 4.20 16.55
N TYR A 198 11.01 3.58 15.46
CA TYR A 198 12.42 3.55 15.07
C TYR A 198 12.64 4.58 13.97
N SER A 199 13.79 5.28 14.00
CA SER A 199 14.14 6.35 13.06
C SER A 199 14.03 5.97 11.57
N GLY A 200 14.09 4.67 11.24
CA GLY A 200 13.91 4.14 9.89
C GLY A 200 12.46 4.01 9.39
N TYR A 201 11.45 4.32 10.21
CA TYR A 201 10.02 4.08 9.92
C TYR A 201 9.13 5.33 10.06
N ALA A 202 9.70 6.53 10.04
CA ALA A 202 8.95 7.79 10.21
C ALA A 202 7.97 8.15 9.06
N GLY A 203 7.82 7.29 8.03
CA GLY A 203 7.02 7.62 6.83
C GLY A 203 7.63 8.76 6.01
N GLY A 204 6.79 9.50 5.27
CA GLY A 204 7.16 10.72 4.54
C GLY A 204 6.73 10.74 3.07
N GLN A 205 6.95 11.88 2.40
CA GLN A 205 6.67 12.02 0.97
C GLN A 205 7.49 11.03 0.14
N ILE A 206 6.85 10.42 -0.85
CA ILE A 206 7.52 9.72 -1.94
C ILE A 206 8.04 10.80 -2.88
N GLU A 207 9.35 10.84 -3.09
CA GLU A 207 9.91 11.58 -4.22
C GLU A 207 9.49 10.78 -5.45
N ARG A 208 8.39 11.19 -6.09
CA ARG A 208 7.94 10.55 -7.33
C ARG A 208 9.13 10.53 -8.28
N PRO A 209 9.40 9.42 -8.98
CA PRO A 209 10.40 9.42 -10.04
C PRO A 209 9.95 10.50 -11.01
N LEU A 210 10.78 11.52 -11.05
CA LEU A 210 10.62 12.79 -11.72
C LEU A 210 9.92 12.62 -13.06
N THR A 211 8.61 12.91 -13.16
CA THR A 211 7.94 13.00 -14.46
C THR A 211 8.59 14.08 -15.34
N ALA A 212 9.29 15.03 -14.71
CA ALA A 212 10.28 15.90 -15.30
C ALA A 212 11.55 15.85 -14.44
N LEU A 213 12.71 15.56 -15.03
CA LEU A 213 14.00 15.60 -14.32
C LEU A 213 14.18 16.96 -13.63
N PRO A 214 14.84 17.01 -12.45
CA PRO A 214 14.90 18.23 -11.68
C PRO A 214 15.73 19.23 -12.46
N THR A 215 15.25 20.46 -12.65
CA THR A 215 16.10 21.53 -13.19
C THR A 215 17.22 21.78 -12.19
N LEU A 216 18.46 21.68 -12.64
CA LEU A 216 19.65 21.77 -11.79
C LEU A 216 20.58 22.85 -12.31
N GLU A 217 21.05 23.72 -11.42
CA GLU A 217 22.13 24.65 -11.74
C GLU A 217 23.37 23.89 -12.25
N SER A 218 24.19 24.52 -13.09
CA SER A 218 25.32 23.86 -13.77
C SER A 218 26.31 23.13 -12.82
N HIS A 219 26.40 23.58 -11.57
CA HIS A 219 27.29 23.04 -10.54
C HIS A 219 26.58 22.22 -9.45
N GLN A 220 25.25 22.18 -9.45
CA GLN A 220 24.48 21.47 -8.44
C GLN A 220 24.70 19.95 -8.56
N ARG A 221 25.08 19.32 -7.45
CA ARG A 221 25.20 17.87 -7.35
C ARG A 221 23.94 17.31 -6.69
N LEU A 222 23.44 16.22 -7.27
CA LEU A 222 22.39 15.43 -6.66
C LEU A 222 23.00 14.46 -5.63
N PRO A 223 22.25 14.10 -4.57
CA PRO A 223 22.55 12.92 -3.77
C PRO A 223 22.69 11.67 -4.66
N HIS A 224 23.53 10.72 -4.27
CA HIS A 224 23.86 9.54 -5.10
C HIS A 224 22.61 8.76 -5.55
N ASP A 225 21.64 8.56 -4.67
CA ASP A 225 20.39 7.84 -5.00
C ASP A 225 19.56 8.60 -6.04
N SER A 226 19.46 9.92 -5.93
CA SER A 226 18.81 10.77 -6.92
C SER A 226 19.57 10.77 -8.25
N GLU A 227 20.90 10.68 -8.21
CA GLU A 227 21.76 10.56 -9.39
C GLU A 227 21.47 9.28 -10.18
N LEU A 228 21.33 8.15 -9.48
CA LEU A 228 20.98 6.85 -10.07
C LEU A 228 19.59 6.86 -10.70
N ALA A 229 18.61 7.46 -10.03
CA ALA A 229 17.24 7.58 -10.55
C ALA A 229 17.19 8.42 -11.84
N VAL A 230 17.84 9.59 -11.84
CA VAL A 230 17.97 10.44 -13.03
C VAL A 230 18.69 9.71 -14.17
N SER A 231 19.74 8.94 -13.84
CA SER A 231 20.51 8.16 -14.81
C SER A 231 19.70 7.05 -15.47
N ALA A 232 18.89 6.32 -14.70
CA ALA A 232 18.01 5.28 -15.23
C ALA A 232 16.92 5.86 -16.16
N GLN A 233 16.37 7.03 -15.83
CA GLN A 233 15.37 7.69 -16.65
C GLN A 233 15.95 8.23 -17.96
N LEU A 234 17.11 8.88 -17.91
CA LEU A 234 17.81 9.35 -19.12
C LEU A 234 18.19 8.19 -20.04
N ARG A 235 18.63 7.06 -19.47
CA ARG A 235 18.91 5.84 -20.23
C ARG A 235 17.68 5.35 -20.98
N ARG A 236 16.53 5.25 -20.31
CA ARG A 236 15.28 4.80 -20.93
C ARG A 236 14.89 5.66 -22.13
N GLN A 237 14.87 6.98 -21.95
CA GLN A 237 14.52 7.92 -23.03
C GLN A 237 15.55 7.87 -24.18
N TYR A 238 16.82 7.64 -23.86
CA TYR A 238 17.87 7.46 -24.87
C TYR A 238 17.67 6.18 -25.69
N GLU A 239 17.32 5.06 -25.04
CA GLU A 239 17.01 3.77 -25.66
C GLU A 239 15.71 3.84 -26.50
N GLU A 240 14.74 4.65 -26.08
CA GLU A 240 13.51 4.97 -26.84
C GLU A 240 13.75 5.89 -28.05
N GLY A 241 14.97 6.41 -28.22
CA GLY A 241 15.42 7.08 -29.44
C GLY A 241 15.90 8.52 -29.26
N ALA A 242 15.61 9.18 -28.13
CA ALA A 242 16.00 10.57 -27.88
C ALA A 242 17.52 10.74 -27.93
N SER A 243 18.03 11.73 -28.67
CA SER A 243 19.47 11.99 -28.71
C SER A 243 19.96 12.63 -27.41
N ILE A 244 21.27 12.61 -27.16
CA ILE A 244 21.87 13.34 -26.01
C ILE A 244 21.51 14.83 -26.05
N SER A 245 21.38 15.40 -27.25
CA SER A 245 20.97 16.80 -27.43
C SER A 245 19.52 17.03 -27.05
N ASP A 246 18.62 16.11 -27.43
CA ASP A 246 17.19 16.18 -27.09
C ASP A 246 17.01 16.09 -25.58
N LEU A 247 17.70 15.15 -24.94
CA LEU A 247 17.68 14.99 -23.48
C LEU A 247 18.25 16.22 -22.75
N ALA A 248 19.33 16.81 -23.28
CA ALA A 248 19.90 18.03 -22.71
C ALA A 248 18.93 19.20 -22.79
N ALA A 249 18.30 19.40 -23.96
CA ALA A 249 17.34 20.48 -24.19
C ALA A 249 16.04 20.28 -23.38
N GLN A 250 15.50 19.07 -23.37
CA GLN A 250 14.24 18.73 -22.70
C GLN A 250 14.32 18.94 -21.19
N HIS A 251 15.48 18.64 -20.57
CA HIS A 251 15.64 18.64 -19.12
C HIS A 251 16.50 19.78 -18.60
N GLY A 252 16.91 20.73 -19.47
CA GLY A 252 17.74 21.87 -19.08
C GLY A 252 19.13 21.47 -18.57
N TYR A 253 19.69 20.37 -19.07
CA TYR A 253 20.99 19.84 -18.64
C TYR A 253 22.09 20.15 -19.65
N SER A 254 23.33 20.27 -19.16
CA SER A 254 24.47 20.28 -20.06
C SER A 254 24.67 18.91 -20.70
N ILE A 255 25.16 18.87 -21.93
CA ILE A 255 25.52 17.64 -22.64
C ILE A 255 26.48 16.78 -21.81
N ALA A 256 27.43 17.41 -21.11
CA ALA A 256 28.38 16.73 -20.23
C ALA A 256 27.67 16.02 -19.06
N ARG A 257 26.66 16.65 -18.45
CA ARG A 257 25.87 16.07 -17.37
C ARG A 257 25.05 14.86 -17.87
N VAL A 258 24.39 14.99 -19.02
CA VAL A 258 23.65 13.87 -19.63
C VAL A 258 24.58 12.69 -19.91
N ARG A 259 25.77 12.93 -20.48
CA ARG A 259 26.78 11.87 -20.72
C ARG A 259 27.24 11.19 -19.44
N ARG A 260 27.47 11.96 -18.37
CA ARG A 260 27.84 11.40 -17.05
C ARG A 260 26.76 10.44 -16.54
N TYR A 261 25.50 10.85 -16.61
CA TYR A 261 24.37 10.03 -16.14
C TYR A 261 24.14 8.80 -17.02
N LEU A 262 24.28 8.90 -18.34
CA LEU A 262 24.24 7.74 -19.22
C LEU A 262 25.39 6.75 -18.93
N ALA A 263 26.59 7.25 -18.65
CA ALA A 263 27.73 6.42 -18.22
C ALA A 263 27.49 5.76 -16.86
N LEU A 264 26.94 6.50 -15.88
CA LEU A 264 26.57 5.96 -14.56
C LEU A 264 25.54 4.83 -14.68
N ALA A 265 24.63 4.90 -15.65
CA ALA A 265 23.66 3.84 -15.96
C ALA A 265 24.23 2.72 -16.87
N ASN A 266 25.54 2.71 -17.14
CA ASN A 266 26.20 1.78 -18.06
C ASN A 266 25.53 1.73 -19.44
N THR A 267 25.13 2.89 -19.98
CA THR A 267 24.42 2.97 -21.26
C THR A 267 25.42 2.99 -22.42
N PRO A 268 25.34 2.04 -23.38
CA PRO A 268 26.17 2.09 -24.58
C PRO A 268 25.74 3.27 -25.47
N LEU A 269 26.67 4.19 -25.76
CA LEU A 269 26.37 5.37 -26.58
C LEU A 269 26.38 5.02 -28.07
N ARG A 270 25.33 5.43 -28.78
CA ARG A 270 25.23 5.37 -30.25
C ARG A 270 26.38 6.16 -30.90
N GLN A 271 26.86 5.68 -32.05
CA GLN A 271 27.88 6.38 -32.83
C GLN A 271 27.38 7.75 -33.29
N ARG A 272 28.31 8.71 -33.39
CA ARG A 272 28.01 10.11 -33.71
C ARG A 272 27.41 10.17 -35.12
N GLY A 273 26.17 10.66 -35.24
CA GLY A 273 25.45 10.78 -36.52
C GLY A 273 24.48 9.64 -36.85
N ALA A 274 24.41 8.58 -36.05
CA ALA A 274 23.44 7.51 -36.25
C ALA A 274 22.03 7.92 -35.77
N ARG A 275 21.08 8.12 -36.70
CA ARG A 275 19.65 8.14 -36.38
C ARG A 275 19.15 6.71 -36.15
N PRO A 276 18.13 6.49 -35.29
CA PRO A 276 17.54 5.17 -35.13
C PRO A 276 17.00 4.68 -36.48
N GLN A 277 17.30 3.44 -36.85
CA GLN A 277 16.56 2.77 -37.92
C GLN A 277 15.12 2.62 -37.43
N ALA A 278 14.17 3.17 -38.20
CA ALA A 278 12.76 2.92 -37.97
C ALA A 278 12.54 1.40 -37.98
N ALA A 279 11.89 0.88 -36.94
CA ALA A 279 11.46 -0.51 -36.94
C ALA A 279 10.58 -0.72 -38.19
N SER A 280 11.03 -1.58 -39.08
CA SER A 280 10.25 -2.03 -40.23
C SER A 280 9.00 -2.74 -39.71
N THR A 281 7.85 -2.09 -39.81
CA THR A 281 6.56 -2.80 -39.85
C THR A 281 6.53 -3.56 -41.18
N GLY A 282 6.84 -4.85 -41.12
CA GLY A 282 6.58 -5.77 -42.22
C GLY A 282 5.09 -6.15 -42.20
N ASP A 283 4.45 -6.01 -43.35
CA ASP A 283 3.40 -6.92 -43.80
C ASP A 283 4.06 -8.19 -44.38
#